data_AF-A0A1M7QDI6-F1
#
_entry.id   AF-A0A1M7QDI6-F1
#
_cell.length_a   1.000
_cell.length_b   1.000
_cell.length_c   1.000
_cell.angle_alpha   90.00
_cell.angle_beta   90.00
_cell.angle_gamma   90.00
#
_symmetry.space_group_name_H-M   'P 1'
#
loop_
_entity.id
_entity.type
_entity.pdbx_description
1 polymer ?
#
loop_
_entity_poly.entity_id
_entity_poly.type
_entity_poly.pdbx_seq_one_letter_code
_entity_poly.pdbx_strand_id
1 'polypeptide(L)' 'MRSSRRSGYRDESWTPHVRHVFASNAIAGGVSLLKVSRWLGHSTIQITADIYGHLTPGSGEKLKRVMDEVLASATVLVPC' A
#
# COMPACT_ATOMS: atom_id res chain seq x y z
N MET A 1 15.91 0.52 -44.55
CA MET A 1 17.15 -0.25 -44.24
C MET A 1 18.18 0.71 -43.65
N ARG A 2 18.99 0.42 -42.63
CA ARG A 2 19.11 -0.65 -41.62
C ARG A 2 20.35 -0.20 -40.83
N SER A 3 20.31 -0.17 -39.50
CA SER A 3 21.44 -0.63 -38.70
C SER A 3 21.05 -0.83 -37.24
N SER A 4 20.36 -1.94 -37.02
CA SER A 4 20.21 -2.61 -35.74
C SER A 4 21.58 -2.92 -35.12
N ARG A 5 21.77 -2.64 -33.82
CA ARG A 5 22.74 -3.36 -32.98
C ARG A 5 22.17 -3.59 -31.57
N ARG A 6 21.50 -4.74 -31.44
CA ARG A 6 21.70 -5.77 -30.40
C ARG A 6 22.04 -5.24 -28.99
N SER A 7 21.05 -5.21 -28.11
CA SER A 7 21.26 -5.55 -26.69
C SER A 7 20.31 -6.70 -26.38
N GLY A 8 20.87 -7.90 -26.24
CA GLY A 8 20.13 -9.05 -25.75
C GLY A 8 19.72 -8.80 -24.31
N TYR A 9 18.43 -9.00 -24.03
CA TYR A 9 17.78 -8.83 -22.73
C TYR A 9 17.98 -7.44 -22.10
N ARG A 10 17.05 -6.51 -22.37
CA ARG A 10 16.88 -5.37 -21.45
C ARG A 10 16.34 -5.94 -20.14
N ASP A 11 17.11 -5.73 -19.08
CA ASP A 11 16.81 -5.99 -17.68
C ASP A 11 15.67 -5.09 -17.15
N GLU A 12 14.61 -4.91 -17.95
CA GLU A 12 13.55 -3.92 -17.70
C GLU A 12 12.22 -4.55 -17.24
N SER A 13 12.16 -5.88 -17.12
CA SER A 13 10.89 -6.61 -16.92
C SER A 13 10.76 -7.35 -15.59
N TRP A 14 11.83 -7.54 -14.80
CA TRP A 14 11.76 -8.30 -13.53
C TRP A 14 11.47 -7.43 -12.29
N THR A 15 11.89 -6.16 -12.30
CA THR A 15 11.77 -5.25 -11.16
C THR A 15 10.35 -4.84 -10.76
N PRO A 16 9.36 -4.73 -11.68
CA PRO A 16 7.99 -4.42 -11.29
C PRO A 16 7.39 -5.54 -10.45
N HIS A 17 7.60 -6.80 -10.84
CA HIS A 17 6.97 -7.95 -10.19
C HIS A 17 7.36 -8.09 -8.72
N VAL A 18 8.65 -7.93 -8.39
CA VAL A 18 9.12 -8.01 -6.99
C VAL A 18 8.56 -6.85 -6.15
N ARG A 19 8.56 -5.63 -6.70
CA ARG A 19 7.97 -4.45 -6.04
C ARG A 19 6.47 -4.62 -5.84
N HIS A 20 5.79 -5.25 -6.79
CA HIS A 20 4.36 -5.51 -6.74
C HIS A 20 3.99 -6.54 -5.66
N VAL A 21 4.71 -7.66 -5.63
CA VAL A 21 4.51 -8.71 -4.61
C VAL A 21 4.79 -8.17 -3.21
N PHE A 22 5.88 -7.42 -3.04
CA PHE A 22 6.21 -6.79 -1.76
C PHE A 22 5.10 -5.83 -1.29
N ALA A 23 4.66 -4.92 -2.16
CA ALA A 23 3.65 -3.93 -1.82
C ALA A 23 2.29 -4.58 -1.49
N SER A 24 1.85 -5.55 -2.29
CA SER A 24 0.60 -6.28 -2.05
C SER A 24 0.62 -7.02 -0.72
N ASN A 25 1.72 -7.73 -0.40
CA ASN A 25 1.87 -8.44 0.88
C ASN A 25 1.94 -7.47 2.07
N ALA A 26 2.66 -6.34 1.94
CA ALA A 26 2.75 -5.35 3.00
C ALA A 26 1.37 -4.72 3.32
N ILE A 27 0.60 -4.40 2.28
CA ILE A 27 -0.75 -3.82 2.45
C ILE A 27 -1.72 -4.86 3.03
N ALA A 28 -1.67 -6.11 2.56
CA ALA A 28 -2.45 -7.20 3.14
C ALA A 28 -2.12 -7.45 4.62
N GLY A 29 -0.84 -7.25 5.01
CA GLY A 29 -0.39 -7.29 6.40
C GLY A 29 -0.80 -6.09 7.26
N GLY A 30 -1.56 -5.12 6.71
CA GLY A 30 -2.04 -3.95 7.43
C GLY A 30 -1.01 -2.81 7.53
N VAL A 31 0.07 -2.83 6.74
CA VAL A 31 1.01 -1.71 6.68
C VAL A 31 0.37 -0.53 5.96
N SER A 32 0.50 0.66 6.53
CA SER A 32 0.00 1.90 5.91
C SER A 32 0.60 2.13 4.52
N LEU A 33 -0.23 2.55 3.56
CA LEU A 33 0.17 2.95 2.20
C LEU A 33 1.33 3.96 2.17
N LEU A 34 1.39 4.87 3.15
CA LEU A 34 2.46 5.86 3.28
C LEU A 34 3.84 5.21 3.55
N LYS A 35 3.90 4.19 4.40
CA LYS A 35 5.15 3.44 4.67
C LYS A 35 5.58 2.65 3.44
N VAL A 36 4.63 1.98 2.78
CA VAL A 36 4.88 1.23 1.54
C VAL A 36 5.40 2.17 0.44
N SER A 37 4.78 3.34 0.29
CA SER A 37 5.21 4.39 -0.65
C SER A 37 6.65 4.84 -0.41
N ARG A 38 7.04 5.06 0.87
CA ARG A 38 8.42 5.41 1.25
C ARG A 38 9.41 4.28 0.96
N TRP A 39 9.07 3.03 1.23
CA TRP A 39 9.95 1.88 0.93
C TRP A 39 10.15 1.65 -0.56
N LEU A 40 9.14 1.96 -1.37
CA LEU A 40 9.23 1.88 -2.83
C LEU A 40 9.96 3.08 -3.45
N GLY A 41 10.13 4.17 -2.69
CA GLY A 41 10.75 5.41 -3.15
C GLY A 41 9.85 6.21 -4.10
N HIS A 42 8.53 6.11 -3.96
CA HIS A 42 7.62 6.92 -4.75
C HIS A 42 7.70 8.39 -4.33
N SER A 43 7.73 9.29 -5.31
CA SER A 43 7.76 10.74 -5.07
C SER A 43 6.52 11.25 -4.36
N THR A 44 5.37 10.59 -4.59
CA THR A 44 4.11 10.91 -3.94
C THR A 44 3.38 9.65 -3.51
N ILE A 45 2.57 9.77 -2.46
CA ILE A 45 1.69 8.69 -1.99
C ILE A 45 0.61 8.34 -3.00
N GLN A 46 0.20 9.30 -3.85
CA GLN A 46 -0.82 9.09 -4.88
C GLN A 46 -0.44 7.95 -5.82
N ILE A 47 0.83 7.86 -6.24
CA ILE A 47 1.29 6.75 -7.10
C ILE A 47 0.99 5.39 -6.44
N THR A 48 1.24 5.25 -5.13
CA THR A 48 0.94 4.01 -4.40
C THR A 48 -0.57 3.81 -4.21
N ALA A 49 -1.32 4.89 -3.96
CA ALA A 49 -2.78 4.81 -3.78
C ALA A 49 -3.51 4.45 -5.10
N ASP A 50 -3.06 4.97 -6.23
CA ASP A 50 -3.64 4.67 -7.54
C ASP A 50 -3.40 3.21 -7.93
N ILE A 51 -2.21 2.68 -7.62
CA ILE A 51 -1.83 1.31 -7.94
C ILE A 51 -2.45 0.31 -6.95
N TYR A 52 -2.44 0.60 -5.64
CA TYR A 52 -2.77 -0.38 -4.60
C TYR A 52 -3.97 -0.02 -3.72
N GLY A 53 -4.61 1.14 -3.91
CA GLY A 53 -5.71 1.60 -3.05
C GLY A 53 -6.89 0.64 -3.02
N HIS A 54 -7.08 -0.13 -4.10
CA HIS A 54 -8.09 -1.19 -4.20
C HIS A 54 -7.85 -2.38 -3.26
N LEU A 55 -6.63 -2.56 -2.73
CA LEU A 55 -6.29 -3.61 -1.76
C LEU A 55 -6.71 -3.25 -0.32
N THR A 56 -7.20 -2.03 -0.11
CA THR A 56 -7.68 -1.53 1.17
C THR A 56 -9.22 -1.36 1.22
N PRO A 57 -10.04 -2.29 0.69
CA PRO A 57 -11.49 -2.16 0.78
C PRO A 57 -11.92 -2.31 2.24
N GLY A 58 -12.86 -1.49 2.71
CA GLY A 58 -13.40 -1.60 4.08
C GLY A 58 -12.47 -1.08 5.19
N SER A 59 -11.32 -0.48 4.87
CA SER A 59 -10.43 0.13 5.88
C SER A 59 -11.15 1.15 6.76
N GLY A 60 -12.11 1.89 6.18
CA GLY A 60 -12.97 2.81 6.92
C GLY A 60 -13.96 2.11 7.85
N GLU A 61 -14.49 0.94 7.49
CA GLU A 61 -15.40 0.17 8.36
C GLU A 61 -14.65 -0.44 9.53
N LYS A 62 -13.43 -0.95 9.29
CA LYS A 62 -12.55 -1.41 10.37
C LYS A 62 -12.21 -0.28 11.34
N LEU A 63 -11.94 0.92 10.82
CA LEU A 63 -11.71 2.10 11.66
C LEU A 63 -12.95 2.46 12.48
N LYS A 64 -14.14 2.49 11.86
CA LYS A 64 -15.41 2.75 12.57
C LYS A 64 -15.60 1.78 13.73
N ARG A 65 -15.44 0.48 13.48
CA ARG A 65 -15.57 -0.55 14.53
C ARG A 65 -14.58 -0.34 15.68
N VAL A 66 -13.32 -0.07 15.38
CA VAL A 66 -12.30 0.20 16.41
C VAL A 66 -12.66 1.46 17.21
N MET A 67 -13.13 2.51 16.56
CA MET A 67 -13.54 3.75 17.22
C MET A 67 -14.79 3.53 18.09
N ASP A 68 -15.76 2.75 17.63
CA ASP A 68 -16.94 2.39 18.41
C ASP A 68 -16.55 1.58 19.66
N GLU A 69 -15.65 0.60 19.54
CA GLU A 69 -15.12 -0.17 20.68
C GLU A 69 -14.34 0.70 21.68
N VAL A 70 -13.50 1.62 21.20
CA VAL A 70 -12.77 2.58 22.04
C VAL A 70 -13.73 3.55 22.74
N LEU A 71 -14.74 4.06 22.04
CA LEU A 71 -15.70 5.00 22.62
C LEU A 71 -16.61 4.29 23.64
N ALA A 72 -17.04 3.06 23.34
CA ALA A 72 -17.82 2.25 24.26
C ALA A 72 -17.04 1.93 25.55
N SER A 73 -15.75 1.60 25.43
CA SER A 73 -14.90 1.35 26.60
C SER A 73 -14.54 2.62 27.38
N ALA A 74 -14.33 3.75 26.71
CA ALA A 74 -14.05 5.04 27.35
C ALA A 74 -15.25 5.61 28.12
N THR A 75 -16.47 5.34 27.67
CA THR A 75 -17.71 5.78 28.35
C THR A 75 -17.85 5.15 29.75
N VAL A 76 -17.24 3.98 30.00
CA VAL A 76 -17.24 3.32 31.32
C VAL A 76 -16.27 3.99 32.31
N LEU A 77 -15.31 4.78 31.84
CA LEU A 77 -14.26 5.42 32.66
C LEU A 77 -14.51 6.90 32.97
N VAL A 78 -15.64 7.47 32.54
CA VAL A 78 -16.07 8.82 32.96
C VAL A 78 -17.25 8.69 33.94
N PRO A 79 -17.03 8.32 35.22
CA PRO A 79 -17.98 8.66 36.25
C PRO A 79 -17.92 10.17 36.51
N CYS A 80 -19.09 10.79 36.68
CA CYS A 80 -19.24 12.15 37.22
C CYS A 80 -18.49 12.32 38.55
#